data_AF-A0A0F9HX85-F1
#
_entry.id   AF-A0A0F9HX85-F1
#
_cell.length_a   1.000
_cell.length_b   1.000
_cell.length_c   1.000
_cell.angle_alpha   90.00
_cell.angle_beta   90.00
_cell.angle_gamma   90.00
#
_symmetry.space_group_name_H-M   'P 1'
#
loop_
_entity.id
_entity.type
_entity.pdbx_description
1 polymer ?
#
loop_
_entity_poly.entity_id
_entity_poly.type
_entity_poly.pdbx_seq_one_letter_code
_entity_poly.pdbx_strand_id
1 'polypeptide(L)'
;MRSYIATLFLVLFLPSCALTWHTAPRYRYDAGAAAELQGRAEAWCTEQGHPAGVPIRPFYTDGCTHWWDGYLTNQWQEACVSHDIAYWCGGSAELRRKADGRLRDDVGGLMGKIMWIGVRPLGHPSLPAGRSHWGFGTGYKLGYPEE
;
A
#
# COMPACT_ATOMS: atom_id res chain seq x y z
N MET A 1 26.59 15.59 -52.13
CA MET A 1 27.02 15.29 -50.75
C MET A 1 25.78 15.35 -49.86
N ARG A 2 25.27 14.20 -49.38
CA ARG A 2 24.10 14.14 -48.48
C ARG A 2 24.61 14.04 -47.04
N SER A 3 24.43 15.11 -46.27
CA SER A 3 24.72 15.13 -44.83
C SER A 3 23.53 14.54 -44.08
N TYR A 4 23.74 13.45 -43.35
CA TYR A 4 22.77 12.88 -42.42
C TYR A 4 22.91 13.59 -41.07
N ILE A 5 21.91 14.37 -40.69
CA ILE A 5 21.82 14.93 -39.33
C ILE A 5 21.17 13.85 -38.46
N ALA A 6 22.00 13.18 -37.65
CA ALA A 6 21.52 12.26 -36.61
C ALA A 6 21.05 13.10 -35.41
N THR A 7 19.74 13.31 -35.30
CA THR A 7 19.14 13.99 -34.15
C THR A 7 19.11 13.03 -32.97
N LEU A 8 20.10 13.13 -32.09
CA LEU A 8 20.13 12.42 -30.81
C LEU A 8 19.06 13.06 -29.90
N PHE A 9 17.88 12.44 -29.79
CA PHE A 9 16.90 12.83 -28.78
C PHE A 9 17.41 12.40 -27.40
N LEU A 10 18.12 13.31 -26.72
CA LEU A 10 18.45 13.16 -25.32
C LEU A 10 17.16 13.32 -24.51
N VAL A 11 16.50 12.21 -24.18
CA VAL A 11 15.36 12.22 -23.25
C VAL A 11 15.92 12.51 -21.87
N LEU A 12 15.86 13.78 -21.45
CA LEU A 12 16.13 14.19 -20.09
C LEU A 12 15.05 13.57 -19.18
N PHE A 13 15.36 12.42 -18.58
CA PHE A 13 14.62 11.90 -17.42
C PHE A 13 14.92 12.85 -16.25
N LEU A 14 14.16 13.94 -16.16
CA LEU A 14 14.11 14.73 -14.95
C LEU A 14 13.47 13.83 -13.88
N PRO A 15 14.17 13.50 -12.77
CA PRO A 15 13.53 12.79 -11.66
C PRO A 15 12.43 13.71 -11.18
N SER A 16 11.19 13.33 -11.50
CA SER A 16 10.06 14.19 -11.26
C SER A 16 9.82 14.23 -9.76
N CYS A 17 10.02 15.40 -9.15
CA CYS A 17 9.32 15.82 -7.93
C CYS A 17 7.80 15.94 -8.20
N ALA A 18 7.22 15.04 -9.00
CA ALA A 18 5.80 14.96 -9.22
C ALA A 18 5.19 14.47 -7.91
N LEU A 19 4.40 15.34 -7.28
CA LEU A 19 3.58 14.96 -6.14
C LEU A 19 2.78 13.71 -6.53
N THR A 20 2.95 12.64 -5.77
CA THR A 20 2.21 11.41 -5.99
C THR A 20 0.92 11.43 -5.16
N TRP A 21 0.05 10.46 -5.42
CA TRP A 21 -1.19 10.32 -4.65
C TRP A 21 -0.96 9.73 -3.26
N HIS A 22 0.24 9.25 -2.94
CA HIS A 22 0.62 8.75 -1.62
C HIS A 22 0.94 9.91 -0.68
N THR A 23 0.59 9.78 0.60
CA THR A 23 0.97 10.78 1.62
C THR A 23 2.13 10.31 2.50
N ALA A 24 2.46 9.03 2.46
CA ALA A 24 3.61 8.45 3.14
C ALA A 24 4.92 9.14 2.69
N PRO A 25 5.80 9.61 3.60
CA PRO A 25 6.95 10.47 3.28
C PRO A 25 7.89 9.92 2.20
N ARG A 26 8.10 8.60 2.14
CA ARG A 26 8.97 7.96 1.13
C ARG A 26 8.43 8.04 -0.29
N TYR A 27 7.10 8.00 -0.45
CA TYR A 27 6.47 7.84 -1.76
C TYR A 27 5.84 9.13 -2.27
N ARG A 28 5.62 10.11 -1.39
CA ARG A 28 4.93 11.37 -1.70
C ARG A 28 5.60 12.21 -2.79
N TYR A 29 6.92 12.21 -2.83
CA TYR A 29 7.72 13.07 -3.73
C TYR A 29 8.66 12.28 -4.64
N ASP A 30 8.48 10.96 -4.71
CA ASP A 30 9.31 10.06 -5.50
C ASP A 30 8.41 9.20 -6.39
N ALA A 31 8.26 9.61 -7.65
CA ALA A 31 7.43 8.90 -8.62
C ALA A 31 7.99 7.51 -8.97
N GLY A 32 9.32 7.33 -8.90
CA GLY A 32 9.95 6.03 -9.13
C GLY A 32 9.61 5.06 -8.01
N ALA A 33 9.81 5.50 -6.76
CA ALA A 33 9.44 4.69 -5.59
C ALA A 33 7.94 4.39 -5.53
N ALA A 34 7.08 5.32 -5.94
CA ALA A 34 5.63 5.09 -6.04
C ALA A 34 5.28 4.05 -7.11
N ALA A 35 5.94 4.07 -8.27
CA ALA A 35 5.74 3.07 -9.33
C ALA A 35 6.23 1.68 -8.91
N GLU A 36 7.40 1.59 -8.26
CA GLU A 36 7.88 0.32 -7.68
C GLU A 36 6.91 -0.22 -6.62
N LEU A 37 6.35 0.68 -5.80
CA LEU A 37 5.39 0.31 -4.78
C LEU A 37 4.09 -0.24 -5.37
N GLN A 38 3.59 0.35 -6.46
CA GLN A 38 2.44 -0.18 -7.21
C GLN A 38 2.73 -1.61 -7.69
N GLY A 39 3.88 -1.84 -8.32
CA GLY A 39 4.28 -3.18 -8.79
C GLY A 39 4.41 -4.19 -7.64
N ARG A 40 4.94 -3.76 -6.49
CA ARG A 40 5.02 -4.59 -5.28
C ARG A 40 3.64 -4.99 -4.75
N ALA A 41 2.68 -4.06 -4.78
CA ALA A 41 1.30 -4.32 -4.36
C ALA A 41 0.60 -5.32 -5.30
N GLU A 42 0.74 -5.13 -6.61
CA GLU A 42 0.20 -6.01 -7.64
C GLU A 42 0.80 -7.42 -7.56
N ALA A 43 2.13 -7.52 -7.39
CA ALA A 43 2.83 -8.79 -7.24
C ALA A 43 2.30 -9.56 -6.02
N TRP A 44 2.21 -8.91 -4.86
CA TRP A 44 1.68 -9.53 -3.65
C TRP A 44 0.25 -10.04 -3.85
N CYS A 45 -0.62 -9.24 -4.47
CA CYS A 45 -2.01 -9.65 -4.68
C CYS A 45 -2.14 -10.80 -5.68
N THR A 46 -1.27 -10.84 -6.69
CA THR A 46 -1.15 -11.95 -7.65
C THR A 46 -0.68 -13.22 -6.95
N GLU A 47 0.32 -13.14 -6.07
CA GLU A 47 0.80 -14.27 -5.27
C GLU A 47 -0.27 -14.85 -4.36
N GLN A 48 -1.19 -14.02 -3.84
CA GLN A 48 -2.35 -14.48 -3.07
C GLN A 48 -3.50 -15.01 -3.96
N GLY A 49 -3.37 -14.96 -5.28
CA GLY A 49 -4.41 -15.42 -6.22
C GLY A 49 -5.62 -14.49 -6.32
N HIS A 50 -5.44 -13.19 -6.09
CA HIS A 50 -6.53 -12.19 -6.10
C HIS A 50 -7.74 -12.59 -5.22
N PRO A 51 -7.55 -12.77 -3.91
CA PRO A 51 -8.53 -13.39 -3.02
C PRO A 51 -9.83 -12.58 -2.82
N ALA A 52 -9.87 -11.30 -3.23
CA ALA A 52 -11.09 -10.49 -3.31
C ALA A 52 -11.41 -10.00 -4.73
N GLY A 53 -10.81 -10.64 -5.74
CA GLY A 53 -10.80 -10.21 -7.13
C GLY A 53 -9.64 -9.26 -7.45
N VAL A 54 -9.46 -8.98 -8.75
CA VAL A 54 -8.43 -8.05 -9.21
C VAL A 54 -8.75 -6.64 -8.70
N PRO A 55 -7.82 -5.96 -8.00
CA PRO A 55 -8.01 -4.59 -7.57
C PRO A 55 -8.30 -3.66 -8.76
N ILE A 56 -9.28 -2.78 -8.62
CA ILE A 56 -9.73 -1.85 -9.67
C ILE A 56 -9.26 -0.42 -9.45
N ARG A 57 -8.58 -0.15 -8.33
CA ARG A 57 -8.01 1.16 -7.98
C ARG A 57 -6.50 1.04 -7.86
N PRO A 58 -5.75 2.08 -8.24
CA PRO A 58 -4.33 2.17 -7.93
C PRO A 58 -4.08 1.98 -6.43
N PHE A 59 -2.93 1.41 -6.09
CA PHE A 59 -2.48 1.26 -4.73
C PHE A 59 -2.25 2.64 -4.10
N TYR A 60 -2.58 2.76 -2.82
CA TYR A 60 -2.38 3.97 -2.03
C TYR A 60 -1.93 3.57 -0.63
N THR A 61 -1.09 4.42 -0.04
CA THR A 61 -0.67 4.31 1.36
C THR A 61 -0.47 5.71 1.92
N ASP A 62 -0.87 5.89 3.18
CA ASP A 62 -0.52 7.07 3.99
C ASP A 62 0.55 6.78 5.05
N GLY A 63 1.11 5.57 5.06
CA GLY A 63 2.00 5.10 6.11
C GLY A 63 1.20 4.41 7.19
N CYS A 64 1.46 4.73 8.45
CA CYS A 64 0.68 4.19 9.56
C CYS A 64 -0.58 5.03 9.78
N THR A 65 -1.68 4.75 9.06
CA THR A 65 -2.95 5.50 9.15
C THR A 65 -3.35 5.80 10.60
N HIS A 66 -3.61 7.08 10.92
CA HIS A 66 -3.97 7.57 12.27
C HIS A 66 -2.94 7.28 13.38
N TRP A 67 -1.74 6.85 13.00
CA TRP A 67 -0.61 6.64 13.89
C TRP A 67 0.57 7.48 13.42
N TRP A 68 1.59 7.56 14.27
CA TRP A 68 2.86 8.14 13.85
C TRP A 68 3.65 7.05 13.12
N ASP A 69 4.37 7.38 12.05
CA ASP A 69 5.21 6.43 11.30
C ASP A 69 6.40 5.88 12.14
N GLY A 70 6.61 6.44 13.33
CA GLY A 70 7.52 5.97 14.38
C GLY A 70 7.65 6.98 15.52
N TYR A 71 8.48 6.65 16.52
CA TYR A 71 8.70 7.53 17.69
C TYR A 71 9.68 8.68 17.42
N LEU A 72 10.71 8.41 16.61
CA LEU A 72 11.81 9.36 16.32
C LEU A 72 12.09 9.44 14.82
N THR A 73 11.96 8.32 14.11
CA THR A 73 12.08 8.19 12.66
C THR A 73 10.87 7.41 12.12
N ASN A 74 10.80 7.19 10.81
CA ASN A 74 9.72 6.43 10.16
C ASN A 74 9.91 4.91 10.25
N GLN A 75 10.36 4.41 11.40
CA GLN A 75 10.77 3.01 11.59
C GLN A 75 9.64 1.98 11.40
N TRP A 76 8.36 2.38 11.51
CA TRP A 76 7.22 1.50 11.28
C TRP A 76 6.61 1.64 9.89
N GLN A 77 7.03 2.64 9.12
CA GLN A 77 6.42 2.97 7.84
C GLN A 77 6.46 1.77 6.87
N GLU A 78 7.54 1.00 6.82
CA GLU A 78 7.60 -0.18 5.94
C GLU A 78 6.65 -1.30 6.36
N ALA A 79 6.46 -1.51 7.67
CA ALA A 79 5.51 -2.48 8.19
C ALA A 79 4.07 -2.06 7.88
N CYS A 80 3.75 -0.77 8.06
CA CYS A 80 2.45 -0.21 7.73
C CYS A 80 2.17 -0.25 6.21
N VAL A 81 3.16 0.05 5.37
CA VAL A 81 3.02 -0.05 3.90
C VAL A 81 2.78 -1.50 3.46
N SER A 82 3.47 -2.46 4.08
CA SER A 82 3.24 -3.89 3.80
C SER A 82 1.85 -4.35 4.24
N HIS A 83 1.36 -3.80 5.36
CA HIS A 83 -0.01 -4.03 5.83
C HIS A 83 -1.06 -3.41 4.88
N ASP A 84 -0.83 -2.18 4.42
CA ASP A 84 -1.67 -1.50 3.42
C ASP A 84 -1.77 -2.30 2.11
N ILE A 85 -0.68 -2.91 1.64
CA ILE A 85 -0.68 -3.77 0.44
C ILE A 85 -1.67 -4.92 0.61
N ALA A 86 -1.61 -5.62 1.75
CA ALA A 86 -2.53 -6.70 2.05
C ALA A 86 -3.97 -6.20 2.17
N TYR A 87 -4.18 -5.06 2.81
CA TYR A 87 -5.49 -4.42 2.94
C TYR A 87 -6.07 -3.93 1.61
N TRP A 88 -5.23 -3.46 0.69
CA TRP A 88 -5.64 -3.07 -0.64
C TRP A 88 -6.15 -4.27 -1.43
N CYS A 89 -5.43 -5.38 -1.38
CA CYS A 89 -5.79 -6.62 -2.05
C CYS A 89 -7.01 -7.31 -1.43
N GLY A 90 -7.17 -7.26 -0.09
CA GLY A 90 -8.28 -7.88 0.61
C GLY A 90 -8.21 -9.41 0.64
N GLY A 91 -9.37 -10.07 0.79
CA GLY A 91 -9.49 -11.53 0.85
C GLY A 91 -10.34 -12.00 2.02
N SER A 92 -10.10 -13.21 2.52
CA SER A 92 -10.86 -13.79 3.64
C SER A 92 -10.56 -13.15 5.00
N ALA A 93 -11.40 -13.43 6.00
CA ALA A 93 -11.16 -13.02 7.38
C ALA A 93 -9.86 -13.61 7.96
N GLU A 94 -9.43 -14.77 7.47
CA GLU A 94 -8.16 -15.38 7.86
C GLU A 94 -6.96 -14.63 7.29
N LEU A 95 -7.02 -14.24 6.00
CA LEU A 95 -5.98 -13.42 5.39
C LEU A 95 -5.83 -12.08 6.12
N ARG A 96 -6.94 -11.45 6.52
CA ARG A 96 -6.88 -10.25 7.36
C ARG A 96 -6.20 -10.50 8.71
N ARG A 97 -6.57 -11.60 9.39
CA ARG A 97 -5.91 -11.98 10.67
C ARG A 97 -4.40 -12.17 10.50
N LYS A 98 -3.96 -12.78 9.38
CA LYS A 98 -2.54 -12.96 9.06
C LYS A 98 -1.86 -11.62 8.79
N ALA A 99 -2.47 -10.73 8.00
CA ALA A 99 -1.94 -9.40 7.72
C ALA A 99 -1.78 -8.57 9.01
N ASP A 100 -2.80 -8.54 9.86
CA ASP A 100 -2.75 -7.81 11.14
C ASP A 100 -1.69 -8.41 12.08
N GLY A 101 -1.60 -9.74 12.14
CA GLY A 101 -0.57 -10.43 12.92
C GLY A 101 0.84 -10.11 12.43
N ARG A 102 1.03 -10.00 11.11
CA ARG A 102 2.30 -9.61 10.52
C ARG A 102 2.69 -8.18 10.90
N LEU A 103 1.76 -7.22 10.86
CA LEU A 103 1.98 -5.86 11.32
C LEU A 103 2.45 -5.83 12.79
N ARG A 104 1.77 -6.60 13.66
CA ARG A 104 2.15 -6.73 15.08
C ARG A 104 3.61 -7.17 15.23
N ASP A 105 4.00 -8.18 14.46
CA ASP A 105 5.30 -8.83 14.60
C ASP A 105 6.43 -7.97 13.99
N ASP A 106 6.18 -7.33 12.85
CA ASP A 106 7.15 -6.45 12.18
C ASP A 106 7.36 -5.12 12.96
N VAL A 107 6.31 -4.57 13.59
CA VAL A 107 6.44 -3.39 14.48
C VAL A 107 7.06 -3.77 15.83
N GLY A 108 6.67 -4.93 16.36
CA GLY A 108 7.21 -5.50 17.60
C GLY A 108 6.83 -4.75 18.88
N GLY A 109 7.22 -5.35 20.01
CA GLY A 109 7.09 -4.75 21.35
C GLY A 109 5.66 -4.40 21.75
N LEU A 110 5.53 -3.35 22.56
CA LEU A 110 4.22 -2.84 23.01
C LEU A 110 3.46 -2.20 21.84
N MET A 111 4.15 -1.50 20.94
CA MET A 111 3.49 -0.73 19.91
C MET A 111 2.83 -1.63 18.85
N GLY A 112 3.48 -2.74 18.46
CA GLY A 112 2.87 -3.72 17.56
C GLY A 112 1.59 -4.31 18.12
N LYS A 113 1.53 -4.56 19.44
CA LYS A 113 0.31 -5.04 20.12
C LYS A 113 -0.80 -4.00 20.09
N ILE A 114 -0.48 -2.72 20.34
CA ILE A 114 -1.45 -1.63 20.30
C ILE A 114 -2.00 -1.46 18.88
N MET A 115 -1.11 -1.41 17.88
CA MET A 115 -1.51 -1.30 16.47
C MET A 115 -2.40 -2.49 16.07
N TRP A 116 -2.03 -3.71 16.45
CA TRP A 116 -2.85 -4.90 16.21
C TRP A 116 -4.26 -4.75 16.81
N ILE A 117 -4.37 -4.35 18.07
CA ILE A 117 -5.67 -4.13 18.72
C ILE A 117 -6.49 -3.07 17.99
N GLY A 118 -5.85 -2.00 17.48
CA GLY A 118 -6.51 -0.93 16.75
C GLY A 118 -7.01 -1.32 15.35
N VAL A 119 -6.17 -2.00 14.54
CA VAL A 119 -6.52 -2.35 13.15
C VAL A 119 -7.59 -3.43 13.04
N ARG A 120 -7.75 -4.28 14.09
CA ARG A 120 -8.79 -5.31 14.10
C ARG A 120 -10.21 -4.72 13.96
N PRO A 121 -10.68 -3.80 14.83
CA PRO A 121 -11.99 -3.18 14.66
C PRO A 121 -11.98 -2.13 13.54
N LEU A 122 -10.99 -1.24 13.49
CA LEU A 122 -11.00 -0.06 12.59
C LEU A 122 -10.72 -0.39 11.12
N GLY A 123 -10.13 -1.55 10.84
CA GLY A 123 -9.86 -2.04 9.50
C GLY A 123 -10.93 -2.99 8.93
N HIS A 124 -12.06 -3.16 9.61
CA HIS A 124 -13.08 -4.13 9.21
C HIS A 124 -13.72 -3.79 7.85
N PRO A 125 -13.97 -4.77 6.95
CA PRO A 125 -14.52 -4.49 5.61
C PRO A 125 -15.94 -3.94 5.61
N SER A 126 -16.68 -4.08 6.72
CA SER A 126 -18.04 -3.51 6.86
C SER A 126 -18.04 -2.04 7.30
N LEU A 127 -16.88 -1.44 7.58
CA LEU A 127 -16.83 -0.04 7.95
C LEU A 127 -17.04 0.84 6.72
N PRO A 128 -18.04 1.74 6.74
CA PRO A 128 -18.17 2.74 5.71
C PRO A 128 -16.99 3.72 5.81
N ALA A 129 -16.38 3.97 4.66
CA ALA A 129 -15.39 5.01 4.39
C ALA A 129 -13.91 4.61 4.47
N GLY A 130 -13.17 5.04 3.44
CA GLY A 130 -11.73 5.27 3.51
C GLY A 130 -10.87 4.35 2.66
N ARG A 131 -9.58 4.69 2.62
CA ARG A 131 -8.51 3.92 1.97
C ARG A 131 -7.79 3.01 2.99
N SER A 132 -8.49 2.58 4.04
CA SER A 132 -7.89 1.90 5.21
C SER A 132 -8.72 0.72 5.73
N HIS A 133 -9.82 0.35 5.07
CA HIS A 133 -10.52 -0.90 5.37
C HIS A 133 -9.98 -2.07 4.55
N TRP A 134 -10.22 -3.28 5.03
CA TRP A 134 -9.92 -4.49 4.29
C TRP A 134 -10.61 -4.53 2.92
N GLY A 135 -9.84 -4.72 1.85
CA GLY A 135 -10.30 -4.79 0.48
C GLY A 135 -10.49 -3.44 -0.23
N PHE A 136 -9.87 -2.35 0.24
CA PHE A 136 -10.13 -1.00 -0.30
C PHE A 136 -9.74 -0.81 -1.78
N GLY A 137 -8.96 -1.73 -2.37
CA GLY A 137 -8.65 -1.78 -3.80
C GLY A 137 -9.80 -2.27 -4.68
N THR A 138 -10.81 -2.94 -4.11
CA THR A 138 -11.84 -3.70 -4.86
C THR A 138 -13.12 -2.92 -5.20
N GLY A 139 -13.21 -1.63 -4.83
CA GLY A 139 -14.34 -0.80 -5.23
C GLY A 139 -15.42 -0.53 -4.19
N TYR A 140 -15.12 -0.52 -2.88
CA TYR A 140 -16.11 -0.37 -1.79
C TYR A 140 -17.13 -1.52 -1.75
N LYS A 141 -16.66 -2.77 -1.76
CA LYS A 141 -17.50 -3.93 -1.43
C LYS A 141 -17.50 -4.11 0.10
N LEU A 142 -18.66 -4.02 0.73
CA LEU A 142 -18.78 -4.26 2.17
C LEU A 142 -18.72 -5.76 2.46
N GLY A 143 -17.96 -6.13 3.49
CA GLY A 143 -17.84 -7.53 3.93
C GLY A 143 -16.68 -8.29 3.28
N TYR A 144 -16.57 -9.57 3.64
CA TYR A 144 -15.60 -10.47 3.03
C TYR A 144 -16.18 -11.03 1.71
N PRO A 145 -15.35 -11.33 0.70
CA PRO A 145 -15.81 -12.05 -0.48
C PRO A 145 -16.40 -13.40 -0.06
N GLU A 146 -17.50 -13.80 -0.72
CA GLU A 146 -18.07 -15.15 -0.59
C GLU A 146 -17.07 -16.16 -1.19
N GLU A 147 -16.95 -17.34 -0.56
CA GLU A 147 -15.98 -18.39 -0.89
C GLU A 147 -16.25 -19.07 -2.24
#